data_AF-A0A382C810-F1
#
_entry.id   AF-A0A382C810-F1
#
_cell.length_a   1.000
_cell.length_b   1.000
_cell.length_c   1.000
_cell.angle_alpha   90.00
_cell.angle_beta   90.00
_cell.angle_gamma   90.00
#
_symmetry.space_group_name_H-M   'P 1'
#
loop_
_entity.id
_entity.type
_entity.pdbx_description
1 polymer ?
#
loop_
_entity_poly.entity_id
_entity_poly.type
_entity_poly.pdbx_seq_one_letter_code
_entity_poly.pdbx_strand_id
1 'polypeptide(L)'
;MNLNSNIKKVKPSATLAINELSNKLERQGKKIYKFGLGQSPFPVPKIIEKELQKNAYQKNYLNVSGLENLRKLVAKYHYKKNKYKYSPDNVVIGPGSKELIFQTQLVLNCDLILPSPSWVSYEPQAQILKKKVFWLPTSYKSNWHLEAKTLDKFCKKNRKNKKLLILNSPNNPSGTRNEELKKIAKVAKKNNIIIIADEIYAELDFSGKYKSISHYYSEGTIVSSGLSKWCGAGGWRLGTIIFPNKLTYIKDAIRIIASETYTAVSAPIQYAAIKAYTSNHEKFLKNSR
;
A
#
# COMPACT_ATOMS: atom_id res chain seq x y z
N MET A 1 29.98 -18.18 10.81
CA MET A 1 28.62 -18.20 10.22
C MET A 1 28.50 -17.07 9.19
N ASN A 2 27.77 -17.27 8.09
CA ASN A 2 27.56 -16.26 7.04
C ASN A 2 26.09 -15.79 7.02
N LEU A 3 25.87 -14.48 6.84
CA LEU A 3 24.52 -13.95 6.61
C LEU A 3 23.91 -14.52 5.32
N ASN A 4 22.57 -14.68 5.31
CA ASN A 4 21.83 -15.08 4.11
C ASN A 4 22.18 -14.16 2.93
N SER A 5 22.56 -14.76 1.80
CA SER A 5 23.08 -14.04 0.62
C SER A 5 22.10 -13.06 0.01
N ASN A 6 20.79 -13.24 0.23
CA ASN A 6 19.76 -12.28 -0.19
C ASN A 6 19.89 -10.96 0.56
N ILE A 7 20.12 -11.04 1.86
CA ILE A 7 20.15 -9.86 2.74
C ILE A 7 21.40 -9.03 2.45
N LYS A 8 22.53 -9.67 2.13
CA LYS A 8 23.79 -8.98 1.79
C LYS A 8 23.66 -7.99 0.62
N LYS A 9 22.71 -8.20 -0.30
CA LYS A 9 22.51 -7.35 -1.49
C LYS A 9 21.50 -6.22 -1.27
N VAL A 10 20.67 -6.33 -0.24
CA VAL A 10 19.60 -5.36 0.04
C VAL A 10 20.20 -4.17 0.77
N LYS A 11 20.12 -2.99 0.14
CA LYS A 11 20.54 -1.74 0.78
C LYS A 11 19.49 -1.29 1.79
N PRO A 12 19.90 -0.57 2.86
CA PRO A 12 18.95 0.15 3.70
C PRO A 12 18.03 1.04 2.85
N SER A 13 16.78 1.20 3.29
CA SER A 13 15.83 2.08 2.59
C SER A 13 16.40 3.50 2.50
N ALA A 14 16.60 4.00 1.28
CA ALA A 14 17.16 5.34 1.05
C ALA A 14 16.36 6.43 1.79
N THR A 15 15.03 6.30 1.85
CA THR A 15 14.14 7.21 2.60
C THR A 15 14.34 7.16 4.11
N LEU A 16 14.70 6.00 4.68
CA LEU A 16 15.01 5.89 6.10
C LEU A 16 16.43 6.40 6.39
N ALA A 17 17.40 6.02 5.56
CA ALA A 17 18.79 6.44 5.69
C ALA A 17 18.94 7.97 5.66
N ILE A 18 18.24 8.67 4.75
CA ILE A 18 18.28 10.13 4.70
C ILE A 18 17.63 10.75 5.95
N ASN A 19 16.55 10.16 6.48
CA ASN A 19 15.88 10.65 7.68
C ASN A 19 16.74 10.49 8.93
N GLU A 20 17.41 9.35 9.08
CA GLU A 20 18.36 9.09 10.16
C GLU A 20 19.54 10.07 10.12
N LEU A 21 20.10 10.30 8.93
CA LEU A 21 21.16 11.29 8.74
C LEU A 21 20.68 12.71 9.10
N SER A 22 19.50 13.12 8.63
CA SER A 22 18.93 14.43 8.97
C SER A 22 18.77 14.60 10.49
N ASN A 23 18.21 13.61 11.19
CA ASN A 23 18.04 13.65 12.65
C ASN A 23 19.39 13.70 13.39
N LYS A 24 20.40 12.98 12.89
CA LYS A 24 21.76 13.02 13.44
C LYS A 24 22.37 14.42 13.34
N LEU A 25 22.24 15.07 12.18
CA LEU A 25 22.79 16.40 11.95
C LEU A 25 22.07 17.48 12.79
N GLU A 26 20.76 17.36 13.00
CA GLU A 26 20.01 18.24 13.91
C GLU A 26 20.51 18.13 15.36
N ARG A 27 20.75 16.90 15.85
CA ARG A 27 21.32 16.68 17.20
C ARG A 27 22.72 17.28 17.36
N GLN A 28 23.43 17.50 16.25
CA GLN A 28 24.72 18.19 16.22
C GLN A 28 24.58 19.72 16.09
N GLY A 29 23.38 20.27 16.26
CA GLY A 29 23.11 21.71 16.18
C GLY A 29 23.03 22.26 14.76
N LYS A 30 23.04 21.41 13.72
CA LYS A 30 22.93 21.89 12.33
C LYS A 30 21.47 22.17 11.98
N LYS A 31 21.23 23.27 11.26
CA LYS A 31 19.93 23.58 10.65
C LYS A 31 19.70 22.66 9.45
N ILE A 32 18.65 21.84 9.50
CA ILE A 32 18.30 20.88 8.44
C ILE A 32 16.89 21.18 7.91
N TYR A 33 16.74 21.23 6.60
CA TYR A 33 15.44 21.28 5.93
C TYR A 33 15.15 19.91 5.32
N LYS A 34 14.11 19.22 5.80
CA LYS A 34 13.82 17.83 5.45
C LYS A 34 12.87 17.73 4.26
N PHE A 35 13.40 17.37 3.09
CA PHE A 35 12.62 17.07 1.88
C PHE A 35 12.74 15.60 1.41
N GLY A 36 13.43 14.75 2.18
CA GLY A 36 13.75 13.36 1.76
C GLY A 36 12.78 12.27 2.24
N LEU A 37 11.96 12.53 3.26
CA LEU A 37 11.01 11.55 3.82
C LEU A 37 9.56 12.01 3.57
N GLY A 38 8.76 11.18 2.92
CA GLY A 38 7.34 11.44 2.67
C GLY A 38 6.43 11.23 3.89
N GLN A 39 6.79 11.76 5.06
CA GLN A 39 5.90 11.83 6.22
C GLN A 39 4.89 12.95 6.00
N SER A 40 3.61 12.68 6.31
CA SER A 40 2.60 13.73 6.25
C SER A 40 2.94 14.81 7.29
N PRO A 41 2.94 16.10 6.92
CA PRO A 41 3.21 17.19 7.87
C PRO A 41 2.00 17.50 8.76
N PHE A 42 0.82 16.98 8.41
CA PHE A 42 -0.42 17.25 9.14
C PHE A 42 -0.57 16.34 10.36
N PRO A 43 -1.08 16.87 11.49
CA PRO A 43 -1.35 16.04 12.67
C PRO A 43 -2.47 15.04 12.39
N VAL A 44 -2.51 14.00 13.22
CA VAL A 44 -3.66 13.09 13.23
C VAL A 44 -4.92 13.88 13.59
N PRO A 45 -6.08 13.69 12.92
CA PRO A 45 -7.32 14.35 13.31
C PRO A 45 -7.64 14.11 14.78
N LYS A 46 -7.88 15.20 15.54
CA LYS A 46 -8.11 15.15 17.00
C LYS A 46 -9.19 14.14 17.42
N ILE A 47 -10.21 13.97 16.60
CA ILE A 47 -11.28 13.00 16.89
C ILE A 47 -10.78 11.55 16.85
N ILE A 48 -9.82 11.23 15.98
CA ILE A 48 -9.20 9.91 15.87
C ILE A 48 -8.17 9.72 17.00
N GLU A 49 -7.38 10.75 17.31
CA GLU A 49 -6.44 10.76 18.43
C GLU A 49 -7.14 10.49 19.77
N LYS A 50 -8.27 11.15 20.03
CA LYS A 50 -9.07 10.92 21.24
C LYS A 50 -9.57 9.47 21.34
N GLU A 51 -9.91 8.84 20.22
CA GLU A 51 -10.33 7.44 20.24
C GLU A 51 -9.17 6.50 20.54
N LEU A 52 -7.95 6.82 20.10
CA LEU A 52 -6.76 6.08 20.54
C LEU A 52 -6.56 6.19 22.06
N GLN A 53 -6.63 7.41 22.61
CA GLN A 53 -6.47 7.67 24.04
C GLN A 53 -7.51 6.91 24.88
N LYS A 54 -8.79 7.00 24.50
CA LYS A 54 -9.88 6.27 25.19
C LYS A 54 -9.71 4.77 25.17
N ASN A 55 -9.12 4.23 24.11
CA ASN A 55 -8.95 2.78 23.93
C ASN A 55 -7.54 2.30 24.30
N ALA A 56 -6.74 3.12 24.99
CA ALA A 56 -5.38 2.74 25.42
C ALA A 56 -5.36 1.50 26.32
N TYR A 57 -6.46 1.21 27.03
CA TYR A 57 -6.60 0.03 27.89
C TYR A 57 -6.79 -1.29 27.12
N GLN A 58 -7.04 -1.25 25.80
CA GLN A 58 -7.32 -2.43 24.99
C GLN A 58 -6.04 -3.27 24.80
N LYS A 59 -5.78 -4.20 25.72
CA LYS A 59 -4.54 -4.98 25.80
C LYS A 59 -4.63 -6.41 25.23
N ASN A 60 -5.82 -6.90 24.95
CA ASN A 60 -6.03 -8.29 24.56
C ASN A 60 -5.67 -8.54 23.10
N TYR A 61 -5.22 -9.76 22.79
CA TYR A 61 -4.99 -10.19 21.43
C TYR A 61 -6.28 -10.11 20.60
N LEU A 62 -6.11 -9.70 19.34
CA LEU A 62 -7.19 -9.62 18.37
C LEU A 62 -7.09 -10.75 17.36
N ASN A 63 -8.16 -10.92 16.57
CA ASN A 63 -8.11 -11.76 15.38
C ASN A 63 -6.95 -11.32 14.47
N VAL A 64 -6.28 -12.29 13.85
CA VAL A 64 -5.14 -12.06 12.94
C VAL A 64 -5.43 -11.08 11.81
N SER A 65 -6.67 -11.08 11.32
CA SER A 65 -7.11 -10.16 10.26
C SER A 65 -7.50 -8.77 10.78
N GLY A 66 -7.53 -8.56 12.10
CA GLY A 66 -7.98 -7.35 12.77
C GLY A 66 -9.44 -7.42 13.26
N LEU A 67 -9.86 -6.37 13.97
CA LEU A 67 -11.21 -6.22 14.53
C LEU A 67 -12.27 -6.40 13.44
N GLU A 68 -13.26 -7.25 13.70
CA GLU A 68 -14.35 -7.51 12.76
C GLU A 68 -15.08 -6.22 12.34
N ASN A 69 -15.38 -5.34 13.30
CA ASN A 69 -16.01 -4.06 13.02
C ASN A 69 -15.15 -3.18 12.10
N LEU A 70 -13.83 -3.13 12.33
CA LEU A 70 -12.91 -2.39 11.46
C LEU A 70 -12.90 -2.98 10.05
N ARG A 71 -12.83 -4.31 9.91
CA ARG A 71 -12.89 -4.99 8.60
C ARG A 71 -14.18 -4.68 7.85
N LYS A 72 -15.33 -4.68 8.53
CA LYS A 72 -16.63 -4.29 7.94
C LYS A 72 -16.61 -2.86 7.41
N LEU A 73 -16.04 -1.93 8.18
CA LEU A 73 -15.95 -0.52 7.78
C LEU A 73 -15.00 -0.29 6.62
N VAL A 74 -13.85 -0.97 6.61
CA VAL A 74 -12.89 -0.93 5.49
C VAL A 74 -13.54 -1.49 4.21
N ALA A 75 -14.23 -2.62 4.29
CA ALA A 75 -14.97 -3.18 3.15
C ALA A 75 -16.05 -2.22 2.63
N LYS A 76 -16.83 -1.60 3.54
CA LYS A 76 -17.84 -0.59 3.18
C LYS A 76 -17.23 0.65 2.53
N TYR A 77 -16.11 1.12 3.06
CA TYR A 77 -15.37 2.27 2.52
C TYR A 77 -14.89 1.98 1.08
N HIS A 78 -14.24 0.85 0.86
CA HIS A 78 -13.80 0.46 -0.48
C HIS A 78 -14.96 0.12 -1.40
N TYR A 79 -16.08 -0.42 -0.92
CA TYR A 79 -17.28 -0.60 -1.76
C TYR A 79 -17.76 0.73 -2.34
N LYS A 80 -17.89 1.78 -1.51
CA LYS A 80 -18.32 3.11 -1.95
C LYS A 80 -17.37 3.72 -3.00
N LYS A 81 -16.07 3.55 -2.81
CA LYS A 81 -15.03 4.12 -3.66
C LYS A 81 -14.79 3.31 -4.94
N ASN A 82 -14.70 1.98 -4.82
CA ASN A 82 -14.34 1.04 -5.89
C ASN A 82 -15.53 0.44 -6.64
N LYS A 83 -16.76 0.68 -6.18
CA LYS A 83 -17.98 0.14 -6.80
C LYS A 83 -17.95 -1.40 -6.94
N TYR A 84 -17.24 -2.07 -6.02
CA TYR A 84 -17.13 -3.53 -5.95
C TYR A 84 -17.46 -4.01 -4.54
N LYS A 85 -18.35 -5.00 -4.42
CA LYS A 85 -18.82 -5.52 -3.14
C LYS A 85 -17.80 -6.51 -2.56
N TYR A 86 -16.90 -6.00 -1.73
CA TYR A 86 -15.96 -6.83 -0.98
C TYR A 86 -16.60 -7.45 0.27
N SER A 87 -16.25 -8.69 0.59
CA SER A 87 -16.56 -9.29 1.89
C SER A 87 -15.65 -8.71 2.97
N PRO A 88 -16.15 -8.39 4.17
CA PRO A 88 -15.31 -8.08 5.34
C PRO A 88 -14.29 -9.18 5.68
N ASP A 89 -14.54 -10.43 5.32
CA ASP A 89 -13.62 -11.56 5.52
C ASP A 89 -12.45 -11.56 4.55
N ASN A 90 -12.53 -10.74 3.50
CA ASN A 90 -11.46 -10.50 2.55
C ASN A 90 -10.64 -9.26 2.91
N VAL A 91 -10.75 -8.73 4.13
CA VAL A 91 -9.95 -7.62 4.62
C VAL A 91 -8.92 -8.14 5.62
N VAL A 92 -7.67 -7.69 5.47
CA VAL A 92 -6.60 -7.90 6.45
C VAL A 92 -6.08 -6.54 6.90
N ILE A 93 -6.01 -6.34 8.21
CA ILE A 93 -5.37 -5.19 8.86
C ILE A 93 -3.95 -5.61 9.27
N GLY A 94 -2.95 -4.85 8.85
CA GLY A 94 -1.54 -5.16 9.09
C GLY A 94 -0.72 -3.95 9.54
N PRO A 95 0.54 -4.15 9.97
CA PRO A 95 1.41 -3.11 10.56
C PRO A 95 1.92 -2.08 9.52
N GLY A 96 0.97 -1.44 8.84
CA GLY A 96 1.14 -0.59 7.66
C GLY A 96 1.10 -1.37 6.35
N SER A 97 0.81 -0.65 5.26
CA SER A 97 0.73 -1.23 3.91
C SER A 97 2.04 -1.85 3.43
N LYS A 98 3.19 -1.35 3.90
CA LYS A 98 4.53 -1.89 3.59
C LYS A 98 4.62 -3.39 3.88
N GLU A 99 4.15 -3.83 5.04
CA GLU A 99 4.19 -5.24 5.45
C GLU A 99 3.20 -6.07 4.64
N LEU A 100 1.97 -5.57 4.47
CA LEU A 100 0.95 -6.26 3.68
C LEU A 100 1.37 -6.48 2.22
N ILE A 101 2.05 -5.49 1.62
CA ILE A 101 2.60 -5.60 0.26
C ILE A 101 3.75 -6.61 0.23
N PHE A 102 4.64 -6.61 1.23
CA PHE A 102 5.71 -7.61 1.36
C PHE A 102 5.15 -9.03 1.44
N GLN A 103 4.17 -9.27 2.32
CA GLN A 103 3.52 -10.57 2.47
C GLN A 103 2.80 -11.00 1.19
N THR A 104 2.16 -10.07 0.48
CA THR A 104 1.53 -10.37 -0.83
C THR A 104 2.56 -10.80 -1.88
N GLN A 105 3.75 -10.18 -1.89
CA GLN A 105 4.84 -10.62 -2.75
C GLN A 105 5.37 -12.00 -2.35
N LEU A 106 5.46 -12.28 -1.05
CA LEU A 106 5.96 -13.56 -0.49
C LEU A 106 5.06 -14.73 -0.87
N VAL A 107 3.74 -14.61 -0.70
CA VAL A 107 2.80 -15.72 -0.93
C VAL A 107 2.61 -16.08 -2.40
N LEU A 108 2.91 -15.15 -3.32
CA LEU A 108 2.74 -15.37 -4.76
C LEU A 108 4.03 -15.85 -5.40
N ASN A 109 4.01 -17.03 -6.01
CA ASN A 109 5.12 -17.50 -6.85
C ASN A 109 4.98 -16.98 -8.30
N CYS A 110 5.48 -15.78 -8.54
CA CYS A 110 5.37 -15.05 -9.81
C CYS A 110 6.48 -13.99 -9.96
N ASP A 111 6.67 -13.49 -11.18
CA ASP A 111 7.57 -12.36 -11.44
C ASP A 111 6.92 -11.04 -11.04
N LEU A 112 7.71 -10.12 -10.47
CA LEU A 112 7.28 -8.77 -10.13
C LEU A 112 7.49 -7.82 -11.30
N ILE A 113 6.49 -7.01 -11.61
CA ILE A 113 6.55 -5.93 -12.59
C ILE A 113 6.41 -4.60 -11.86
N LEU A 114 7.34 -3.68 -12.11
CA LEU A 114 7.34 -2.33 -11.55
C LEU A 114 7.45 -1.27 -12.67
N PRO A 115 6.57 -0.27 -12.72
CA PRO A 115 6.82 0.94 -13.50
C PRO A 115 8.01 1.72 -12.91
N SER A 116 8.90 2.26 -13.75
CA SER A 116 9.93 3.19 -13.30
C SER A 116 9.53 4.63 -13.62
N PRO A 117 9.49 5.56 -12.65
CA PRO A 117 9.86 5.37 -11.24
C PRO A 117 8.72 4.77 -10.40
N SER A 118 9.09 4.10 -9.31
CA SER A 118 8.16 3.64 -8.27
C SER A 118 8.73 3.83 -6.88
N TRP A 119 7.90 3.63 -5.86
CA TRP A 119 8.33 3.68 -4.47
C TRP A 119 9.50 2.72 -4.18
N VAL A 120 10.46 3.25 -3.41
CA VAL A 120 11.80 2.67 -3.20
C VAL A 120 11.84 1.32 -2.50
N SER A 121 10.73 0.82 -1.94
CA SER A 121 10.75 -0.43 -1.17
C SER A 121 10.19 -1.64 -1.93
N TYR A 122 9.55 -1.48 -3.09
CA TYR A 122 8.97 -2.62 -3.81
C TYR A 122 10.05 -3.60 -4.30
N GLU A 123 11.10 -3.11 -4.95
CA GLU A 123 12.21 -3.96 -5.42
C GLU A 123 13.05 -4.54 -4.26
N PRO A 124 13.46 -3.78 -3.23
CA PRO A 124 14.14 -4.36 -2.08
C PRO A 124 13.35 -5.49 -1.40
N GLN A 125 12.02 -5.35 -1.30
CA GLN A 125 11.15 -6.43 -0.81
C GLN A 125 11.24 -7.68 -1.72
N ALA A 126 11.18 -7.51 -3.03
CA ALA A 126 11.35 -8.61 -3.98
C ALA A 126 12.75 -9.27 -3.89
N GLN A 127 13.80 -8.47 -3.68
CA GLN A 127 15.17 -8.97 -3.52
C GLN A 127 15.34 -9.84 -2.27
N ILE A 128 14.75 -9.44 -1.13
CA ILE A 128 14.69 -10.28 0.09
C ILE A 128 14.10 -11.66 -0.24
N LEU A 129 13.07 -11.68 -1.10
CA LEU A 129 12.30 -12.85 -1.51
C LEU A 129 12.90 -13.63 -2.70
N LYS A 130 14.07 -13.25 -3.24
CA LYS A 130 14.64 -13.78 -4.50
C LYS A 130 13.69 -13.73 -5.70
N LYS A 131 12.76 -12.78 -5.71
CA LYS A 131 11.78 -12.64 -6.79
C LYS A 131 12.40 -11.89 -7.97
N LYS A 132 12.16 -12.39 -9.18
CA LYS A 132 12.59 -11.70 -10.40
C LYS A 132 11.78 -10.43 -10.59
N VAL A 133 12.47 -9.32 -10.83
CA VAL A 133 11.86 -8.00 -11.04
C VAL A 133 12.06 -7.56 -12.49
N PHE A 134 10.99 -7.08 -13.11
CA PHE A 134 11.01 -6.45 -14.42
C PHE A 134 10.58 -4.99 -14.29
N TRP A 135 11.51 -4.09 -14.58
CA TRP A 135 11.23 -2.66 -14.68
C TRP A 135 10.66 -2.32 -16.04
N LEU A 136 9.51 -1.63 -16.05
CA LEU A 136 8.93 -1.04 -17.25
C LEU A 136 9.22 0.46 -17.24
N PRO A 137 10.10 0.96 -18.13
CA PRO A 137 10.42 2.37 -18.16
C PRO A 137 9.20 3.19 -18.56
N THR A 138 9.03 4.33 -17.91
CA THR A 138 8.07 5.37 -18.30
C THR A 138 8.83 6.61 -18.78
N SER A 139 8.13 7.66 -19.18
CA SER A 139 8.77 8.87 -19.68
C SER A 139 8.08 10.13 -19.20
N TYR A 140 8.76 11.26 -19.32
CA TYR A 140 8.15 12.57 -19.13
C TYR A 140 6.85 12.75 -19.94
N LYS A 141 6.79 12.23 -21.18
CA LYS A 141 5.59 12.32 -22.04
C LYS A 141 4.38 11.57 -21.46
N SER A 142 4.62 10.49 -20.71
CA SER A 142 3.56 9.77 -19.99
C SER A 142 3.38 10.28 -18.55
N ASN A 143 3.97 11.44 -18.21
CA ASN A 143 4.05 11.98 -16.85
C ASN A 143 4.56 10.95 -15.83
N TRP A 144 5.58 10.18 -16.25
CA TRP A 144 6.18 9.10 -15.48
C TRP A 144 5.24 7.95 -15.08
N HIS A 145 4.13 7.78 -15.82
CA HIS A 145 3.17 6.69 -15.60
C HIS A 145 3.34 5.56 -16.63
N LEU A 146 3.01 4.33 -16.19
CA LEU A 146 2.95 3.16 -17.06
C LEU A 146 1.88 3.35 -18.13
N GLU A 147 2.26 3.15 -19.39
CA GLU A 147 1.33 3.10 -20.51
C GLU A 147 0.91 1.66 -20.81
N ALA A 148 -0.34 1.47 -21.24
CA ALA A 148 -0.86 0.13 -21.55
C ALA A 148 -0.08 -0.57 -22.69
N LYS A 149 0.40 0.20 -23.67
CA LYS A 149 1.22 -0.32 -24.79
C LYS A 149 2.53 -0.96 -24.31
N THR A 150 3.15 -0.37 -23.29
CA THR A 150 4.40 -0.87 -22.69
C THR A 150 4.15 -2.18 -21.97
N LEU A 151 3.06 -2.26 -21.20
CA LEU A 151 2.65 -3.50 -20.53
C LEU A 151 2.30 -4.62 -21.54
N ASP A 152 1.59 -4.29 -22.63
CA ASP A 152 1.21 -5.28 -23.65
C ASP A 152 2.44 -5.84 -24.38
N LYS A 153 3.39 -4.98 -24.76
CA LYS A 153 4.67 -5.38 -25.36
C LYS A 153 5.47 -6.28 -24.42
N PHE A 154 5.51 -5.96 -23.13
CA PHE A 154 6.15 -6.81 -22.12
C PHE A 154 5.49 -8.19 -22.04
N CYS A 155 4.16 -8.24 -21.96
CA CYS A 155 3.41 -9.50 -21.84
C CYS A 155 3.58 -10.40 -23.06
N LYS A 156 3.59 -9.81 -24.27
CA LYS A 156 3.85 -10.54 -25.53
C LYS A 156 5.19 -11.27 -25.54
N LYS A 157 6.22 -10.71 -24.89
CA LYS A 157 7.56 -11.31 -24.77
C LYS A 157 7.67 -12.32 -23.62
N ASN A 158 6.79 -12.24 -22.62
CA ASN A 158 6.87 -13.03 -21.38
C ASN A 158 5.58 -13.84 -21.15
N ARG A 159 5.03 -14.49 -22.19
CA ARG A 159 3.67 -15.07 -22.16
C ARG A 159 3.48 -16.14 -21.10
N LYS A 160 4.50 -16.98 -20.84
CA LYS A 160 4.43 -18.13 -19.93
C LYS A 160 4.50 -17.77 -18.45
N ASN A 161 4.97 -16.56 -18.12
CA ASN A 161 5.28 -16.19 -16.74
C ASN A 161 4.01 -15.74 -16.01
N LYS A 162 3.81 -16.19 -14.76
CA LYS A 162 2.84 -15.57 -13.85
C LYS A 162 3.39 -14.22 -13.41
N LYS A 163 2.52 -13.21 -13.29
CA LYS A 163 2.92 -11.82 -13.12
C LYS A 163 2.17 -11.16 -11.97
N LEU A 164 2.89 -10.43 -11.13
CA LEU A 164 2.37 -9.47 -10.16
C LEU A 164 2.79 -8.07 -10.60
N LEU A 165 1.83 -7.18 -10.84
CA LEU A 165 2.08 -5.78 -11.13
C LEU A 165 1.75 -4.94 -9.90
N ILE A 166 2.67 -4.10 -9.44
CA ILE A 166 2.36 -3.08 -8.43
C ILE A 166 2.15 -1.75 -9.13
N LEU A 167 0.95 -1.17 -8.95
CA LEU A 167 0.62 0.17 -9.41
C LEU A 167 0.33 1.05 -8.21
N ASN A 168 1.14 2.09 -8.04
CA ASN A 168 0.90 3.12 -7.05
C ASN A 168 0.30 4.36 -7.74
N SER A 169 -0.95 4.70 -7.40
CA SER A 169 -1.70 5.79 -8.02
C SER A 169 -2.68 6.40 -7.00
N PRO A 170 -2.53 7.67 -6.60
CA PRO A 170 -1.44 8.59 -6.95
C PRO A 170 -0.05 8.04 -6.62
N ASN A 171 0.91 8.35 -7.49
CA ASN A 171 2.23 7.75 -7.50
C ASN A 171 3.21 8.50 -6.58
N ASN A 172 3.99 7.74 -5.83
CA ASN A 172 5.26 8.15 -5.27
C ASN A 172 6.36 7.54 -6.15
N PRO A 173 7.23 8.34 -6.79
CA PRO A 173 7.53 9.75 -6.45
C PRO A 173 6.83 10.84 -7.28
N SER A 174 6.07 10.53 -8.33
CA SER A 174 5.64 11.58 -9.29
C SER A 174 4.52 12.51 -8.80
N GLY A 175 3.86 12.18 -7.69
CA GLY A 175 2.81 12.99 -7.05
C GLY A 175 1.47 13.01 -7.80
N THR A 176 1.36 12.33 -8.93
CA THR A 176 0.17 12.38 -9.80
C THR A 176 -0.44 10.99 -10.00
N ARG A 177 -1.67 10.93 -10.49
CA ARG A 177 -2.35 9.66 -10.78
C ARG A 177 -2.14 9.23 -12.23
N ASN A 178 -2.21 7.92 -12.46
CA ASN A 178 -2.20 7.38 -13.82
C ASN A 178 -3.60 7.55 -14.45
N GLU A 179 -3.67 8.13 -15.64
CA GLU A 179 -4.94 8.33 -16.38
C GLU A 179 -5.29 7.15 -17.32
N GLU A 180 -4.36 6.24 -17.60
CA GLU A 180 -4.53 5.10 -18.51
C GLU A 180 -5.07 3.83 -17.83
N LEU A 181 -5.53 3.89 -16.57
CA LEU A 181 -5.92 2.71 -15.77
C LEU A 181 -6.87 1.74 -16.50
N LYS A 182 -7.86 2.25 -17.25
CA LYS A 182 -8.80 1.43 -18.03
C LYS A 182 -8.10 0.60 -19.12
N LYS A 183 -7.14 1.19 -19.83
CA LYS A 183 -6.38 0.49 -20.89
C LYS A 183 -5.41 -0.53 -20.27
N ILE A 184 -4.76 -0.17 -19.16
CA ILE A 184 -3.87 -1.07 -18.42
C ILE A 184 -4.64 -2.28 -17.90
N ALA A 185 -5.82 -2.05 -17.30
CA ALA A 185 -6.72 -3.09 -16.83
C ALA A 185 -7.09 -4.09 -17.94
N LYS A 186 -7.37 -3.61 -19.17
CA LYS A 186 -7.64 -4.47 -20.32
C LYS A 186 -6.47 -5.42 -20.63
N VAL A 187 -5.24 -4.90 -20.62
CA VAL A 187 -4.02 -5.70 -20.84
C VAL A 187 -3.80 -6.68 -19.70
N ALA A 188 -3.94 -6.24 -18.45
CA ALA A 188 -3.79 -7.08 -17.27
C ALA A 188 -4.78 -8.24 -17.25
N LYS A 189 -6.07 -7.96 -17.52
CA LYS A 189 -7.12 -8.96 -17.62
C LYS A 189 -6.85 -9.99 -18.72
N LYS A 190 -6.48 -9.53 -19.92
CA LYS A 190 -6.11 -10.42 -21.04
C LYS A 190 -4.97 -11.38 -20.69
N ASN A 191 -4.05 -10.96 -19.83
CA ASN A 191 -2.84 -11.72 -19.49
C ASN A 191 -2.89 -12.33 -18.08
N ASN A 192 -4.05 -12.33 -17.41
CA ASN A 192 -4.24 -12.83 -16.03
C ASN A 192 -3.20 -12.29 -15.02
N ILE A 193 -2.87 -11.00 -15.13
CA ILE A 193 -1.92 -10.34 -14.21
C ILE A 193 -2.64 -10.02 -12.91
N ILE A 194 -2.07 -10.40 -11.77
CA ILE A 194 -2.56 -9.92 -10.47
C ILE A 194 -1.99 -8.52 -10.24
N ILE A 195 -2.83 -7.59 -9.82
CA ILE A 195 -2.43 -6.21 -9.55
C ILE A 195 -2.51 -5.93 -8.05
N ILE A 196 -1.46 -5.35 -7.47
CA ILE A 196 -1.58 -4.60 -6.21
C ILE A 196 -1.78 -3.14 -6.59
N ALA A 197 -2.98 -2.62 -6.34
CA ALA A 197 -3.27 -1.20 -6.39
C ALA A 197 -2.87 -0.59 -5.04
N ASP A 198 -1.68 -0.01 -4.97
CA ASP A 198 -1.24 0.75 -3.79
C ASP A 198 -1.86 2.16 -3.85
N GLU A 199 -2.95 2.31 -3.12
CA GLU A 199 -3.80 3.50 -3.10
C GLU A 199 -3.65 4.29 -1.79
N ILE A 200 -2.49 4.18 -1.14
CA ILE A 200 -2.22 4.86 0.13
C ILE A 200 -2.35 6.41 0.03
N TYR A 201 -2.22 6.99 -1.17
CA TYR A 201 -2.35 8.42 -1.44
C TYR A 201 -3.72 8.82 -2.04
N ALA A 202 -4.68 7.89 -2.19
CA ALA A 202 -5.90 8.18 -2.96
C ALA A 202 -6.80 9.28 -2.38
N GLU A 203 -6.78 9.49 -1.06
CA GLU A 203 -7.50 10.60 -0.41
C GLU A 203 -6.80 11.96 -0.53
N LEU A 204 -5.58 11.98 -1.05
CA LEU A 204 -4.78 13.19 -1.27
C LEU A 204 -4.78 13.63 -2.74
N ASP A 205 -5.65 13.06 -3.58
CA ASP A 205 -5.82 13.49 -4.97
C ASP A 205 -6.52 14.87 -5.02
N PHE A 206 -5.78 15.87 -5.51
CA PHE A 206 -6.21 17.26 -5.68
C PHE A 206 -7.39 17.44 -6.63
N SER A 207 -7.56 16.53 -7.59
CA SER A 207 -8.67 16.62 -8.56
C SER A 207 -10.03 16.26 -7.95
N GLY A 208 -10.06 15.73 -6.72
CA GLY A 208 -11.27 15.28 -6.03
C GLY A 208 -11.93 14.03 -6.62
N LYS A 209 -11.39 13.46 -7.70
CA LYS A 209 -11.96 12.30 -8.40
C LYS A 209 -11.17 11.04 -8.08
N TYR A 210 -11.64 10.27 -7.10
CA TYR A 210 -11.09 8.96 -6.81
C TYR A 210 -11.15 8.05 -8.05
N LYS A 211 -9.99 7.51 -8.47
CA LYS A 211 -9.87 6.56 -9.58
C LYS A 211 -9.04 5.36 -9.13
N SER A 212 -9.63 4.18 -9.25
CA SER A 212 -8.96 2.91 -8.99
C SER A 212 -8.93 2.06 -10.25
N ILE A 213 -7.86 1.29 -10.42
CA ILE A 213 -7.83 0.27 -11.48
C ILE A 213 -8.84 -0.85 -11.22
N SER A 214 -9.26 -1.05 -9.96
CA SER A 214 -10.29 -2.02 -9.63
C SER A 214 -11.65 -1.66 -10.20
N HIS A 215 -11.89 -0.41 -10.65
CA HIS A 215 -13.10 -0.03 -11.39
C HIS A 215 -13.22 -0.78 -12.73
N TYR A 216 -12.10 -1.25 -13.28
CA TYR A 216 -12.02 -1.86 -14.60
C TYR A 216 -11.59 -3.33 -14.56
N TYR A 217 -10.97 -3.77 -13.46
CA TYR A 217 -10.52 -5.14 -13.28
C TYR A 217 -10.50 -5.55 -11.80
N SER A 218 -11.69 -5.57 -11.17
CA SER A 218 -11.81 -5.86 -9.74
C SER A 218 -11.34 -7.27 -9.39
N GLU A 219 -11.66 -8.28 -10.21
CA GLU A 219 -11.40 -9.70 -9.93
C GLU A 219 -9.92 -10.08 -9.90
N GLY A 220 -9.03 -9.25 -10.47
CA GLY A 220 -7.58 -9.44 -10.45
C GLY A 220 -6.82 -8.36 -9.69
N THR A 221 -7.51 -7.48 -8.97
CA THR A 221 -6.89 -6.35 -8.26
C THR A 221 -7.05 -6.48 -6.75
N ILE A 222 -5.93 -6.53 -6.04
CA ILE A 222 -5.83 -6.39 -4.59
C ILE A 222 -5.62 -4.91 -4.29
N VAL A 223 -6.42 -4.33 -3.41
CA VAL A 223 -6.30 -2.90 -3.07
C VAL A 223 -5.62 -2.76 -1.71
N SER A 224 -4.55 -1.96 -1.67
CA SER A 224 -3.79 -1.63 -0.47
C SER A 224 -3.98 -0.16 -0.10
N SER A 225 -4.20 0.13 1.18
CA SER A 225 -4.34 1.49 1.70
C SER A 225 -3.96 1.55 3.19
N GLY A 226 -4.34 2.62 3.89
CA GLY A 226 -4.09 2.79 5.32
C GLY A 226 -4.20 4.25 5.79
N LEU A 227 -3.75 4.49 7.02
CA LEU A 227 -3.87 5.81 7.67
C LEU A 227 -2.60 6.65 7.57
N SER A 228 -1.51 6.10 7.02
CA SER A 228 -0.19 6.72 7.12
C SER A 228 -0.05 8.07 6.42
N LYS A 229 -0.86 8.36 5.39
CA LYS A 229 -0.71 9.56 4.56
C LYS A 229 -1.83 10.55 4.82
N TRP A 230 -3.05 10.23 4.41
CA TRP A 230 -4.18 11.13 4.55
C TRP A 230 -4.50 11.45 6.01
N CYS A 231 -4.32 10.52 6.95
CA CYS A 231 -4.66 10.71 8.36
C CYS A 231 -3.45 11.18 9.19
N GLY A 232 -2.29 11.47 8.58
CA GLY A 232 -1.08 11.87 9.33
C GLY A 232 -0.47 10.76 10.21
N ALA A 233 -1.06 9.56 10.23
CA ALA A 233 -0.78 8.52 11.23
C ALA A 233 0.33 7.55 10.78
N GLY A 234 1.42 8.08 10.23
CA GLY A 234 2.55 7.28 9.72
C GLY A 234 3.17 6.39 10.79
N GLY A 235 3.37 6.93 12.00
CA GLY A 235 3.94 6.22 13.14
C GLY A 235 3.03 5.18 13.77
N TRP A 236 1.71 5.22 13.50
CA TRP A 236 0.75 4.28 14.09
C TRP A 236 0.74 2.91 13.43
N ARG A 237 1.38 2.79 12.27
CA ARG A 237 1.56 1.50 11.58
C ARG A 237 0.25 0.75 11.35
N LEU A 238 -0.77 1.42 10.81
CA LEU A 238 -2.01 0.77 10.39
C LEU A 238 -2.20 0.84 8.88
N GLY A 239 -2.21 -0.34 8.26
CA GLY A 239 -2.48 -0.54 6.84
C GLY A 239 -3.65 -1.50 6.63
N THR A 240 -4.27 -1.41 5.47
CA THR A 240 -5.36 -2.28 5.05
C THR A 240 -5.04 -2.88 3.70
N ILE A 241 -5.42 -4.14 3.51
CA ILE A 241 -5.42 -4.78 2.20
C ILE A 241 -6.73 -5.54 2.04
N ILE A 242 -7.33 -5.44 0.85
CA ILE A 242 -8.63 -6.05 0.56
C ILE A 242 -8.59 -6.81 -0.75
N PHE A 243 -9.17 -8.02 -0.74
CA PHE A 243 -9.10 -8.97 -1.83
C PHE A 243 -10.48 -9.16 -2.49
N PRO A 244 -10.55 -9.26 -3.82
CA PRO A 244 -11.76 -9.70 -4.50
C PRO A 244 -11.97 -11.19 -4.24
N ASN A 245 -13.21 -11.68 -4.43
CA ASN A 245 -13.56 -13.07 -4.11
C ASN A 245 -12.69 -14.10 -4.85
N LYS A 246 -12.18 -13.77 -6.05
CA LYS A 246 -11.30 -14.65 -6.83
C LYS A 246 -9.92 -14.85 -6.20
N LEU A 247 -9.50 -13.98 -5.29
CA LEU A 247 -8.15 -13.94 -4.72
C LEU A 247 -8.13 -14.27 -3.21
N THR A 248 -9.18 -14.89 -2.68
CA THR A 248 -9.29 -15.25 -1.25
C THR A 248 -8.21 -16.21 -0.79
N TYR A 249 -7.71 -17.08 -1.67
CA TYR A 249 -6.60 -17.99 -1.36
C TYR A 249 -5.30 -17.23 -1.01
N ILE A 250 -5.07 -16.06 -1.62
CA ILE A 250 -3.92 -15.19 -1.31
C ILE A 250 -4.11 -14.58 0.08
N LYS A 251 -5.32 -14.13 0.39
CA LYS A 251 -5.70 -13.63 1.71
C LYS A 251 -5.48 -14.68 2.80
N ASP A 252 -5.87 -15.93 2.56
CA ASP A 252 -5.68 -17.01 3.55
C ASP A 252 -4.21 -17.32 3.77
N ALA A 253 -3.40 -17.35 2.71
CA ALA A 253 -1.94 -17.49 2.84
C ALA A 253 -1.32 -16.33 3.64
N ILE A 254 -1.76 -15.09 3.41
CA ILE A 254 -1.30 -13.93 4.18
C ILE A 254 -1.70 -14.03 5.65
N ARG A 255 -2.90 -14.53 5.97
CA ARG A 255 -3.31 -14.75 7.37
C ARG A 255 -2.42 -15.77 8.08
N ILE A 256 -1.97 -16.81 7.39
CA ILE A 256 -0.99 -17.78 7.93
C ILE A 256 0.34 -17.08 8.20
N ILE A 257 0.87 -16.29 7.27
CA ILE A 257 2.12 -15.55 7.52
C ILE A 257 1.94 -14.56 8.68
N ALA A 258 0.81 -13.86 8.74
CA ALA A 258 0.53 -12.89 9.80
C ALA A 258 0.48 -13.55 11.19
N SER A 259 -0.07 -14.76 11.33
CA SER A 259 -0.10 -15.46 12.62
C SER A 259 1.30 -15.73 13.16
N GLU A 260 2.26 -16.02 12.27
CA GLU A 260 3.64 -16.37 12.63
C GLU A 260 4.61 -15.18 12.69
N THR A 261 4.19 -13.99 12.24
CA THR A 261 5.09 -12.82 12.11
C THR A 261 4.73 -11.65 13.00
N TYR A 262 3.43 -11.33 13.13
CA TYR A 262 3.00 -10.19 13.94
C TYR A 262 1.74 -10.43 14.75
N THR A 263 1.09 -11.59 14.62
CA THR A 263 -0.17 -11.97 15.27
C THR A 263 -1.34 -11.05 14.92
N ALA A 264 -1.35 -9.79 15.36
CA ALA A 264 -2.33 -8.78 14.99
C ALA A 264 -1.75 -7.37 15.19
N VAL A 265 -2.31 -6.38 14.51
CA VAL A 265 -1.98 -4.96 14.76
C VAL A 265 -2.44 -4.56 16.17
N SER A 266 -1.64 -3.71 16.83
CA SER A 266 -1.94 -3.16 18.16
C SER A 266 -3.40 -2.71 18.30
N ALA A 267 -4.09 -3.26 19.31
CA ALA A 267 -5.54 -3.14 19.46
C ALA A 267 -6.04 -1.68 19.60
N PRO A 268 -5.47 -0.81 20.45
CA PRO A 268 -5.93 0.58 20.59
C PRO A 268 -5.98 1.34 19.26
N ILE A 269 -5.01 1.06 18.38
CA ILE A 269 -4.89 1.69 17.06
C ILE A 269 -6.03 1.25 16.14
N GLN A 270 -6.48 0.01 16.23
CA GLN A 270 -7.62 -0.49 15.45
C GLN A 270 -8.94 0.16 15.88
N TYR A 271 -9.14 0.44 17.17
CA TYR A 271 -10.29 1.22 17.65
C TYR A 271 -10.27 2.67 17.14
N ALA A 272 -9.10 3.32 17.15
CA ALA A 272 -8.95 4.64 16.55
C ALA A 272 -9.25 4.62 15.04
N ALA A 273 -8.83 3.57 14.33
CA ALA A 273 -9.12 3.40 12.91
C ALA A 273 -10.61 3.22 12.60
N ILE A 274 -11.40 2.60 13.49
CA ILE A 274 -12.87 2.55 13.36
C ILE A 274 -13.43 3.98 13.22
N LYS A 275 -12.90 4.93 14.01
CA LYS A 275 -13.30 6.34 13.91
C LYS A 275 -12.85 6.99 12.61
N ALA A 276 -11.66 6.63 12.13
CA ALA A 276 -11.13 7.06 10.84
C ALA A 276 -12.04 6.65 9.67
N TYR A 277 -12.62 5.44 9.69
CA TYR A 277 -13.49 4.93 8.62
C TYR A 277 -14.99 5.28 8.77
N THR A 278 -15.41 5.86 9.90
CA THR A 278 -16.83 6.21 10.17
C THR A 278 -17.12 7.70 10.12
N SER A 279 -16.14 8.55 10.42
CA SER A 279 -16.34 10.01 10.51
C SER A 279 -16.25 10.69 9.14
N ASN A 280 -16.91 11.83 8.96
CA ASN A 280 -16.69 12.68 7.79
C ASN A 280 -15.39 13.50 7.99
N HIS A 281 -14.45 13.33 7.06
CA HIS A 281 -13.15 14.03 7.06
C HIS A 281 -13.00 15.05 5.93
N GLU A 282 -14.07 15.39 5.20
CA GLU A 282 -14.01 16.29 4.03
C GLU A 282 -13.35 17.64 4.36
N LYS A 283 -13.72 18.26 5.50
CA LYS A 283 -13.10 19.52 5.94
C LYS A 283 -11.61 19.35 6.23
N PHE A 284 -11.22 18.25 6.87
CA PHE A 284 -9.81 17.97 7.14
C PHE A 284 -9.04 17.75 5.83
N LEU A 285 -9.56 16.90 4.94
CA LEU A 285 -8.95 16.60 3.64
C LEU A 285 -8.84 17.84 2.76
N LYS A 286 -9.82 18.75 2.78
CA LYS A 286 -9.76 20.02 2.05
C LYS A 286 -8.65 20.93 2.58
N ASN A 287 -8.38 20.89 3.89
CA ASN A 287 -7.35 21.70 4.53
C ASN A 287 -5.96 21.01 4.56
N SER A 288 -5.89 19.74 4.18
CA SER A 288 -4.68 18.91 4.19
C SER A 288 -4.24 18.47 2.78
N ARG A 289 -4.82 19.08 1.75
CA ARG A 289 -4.43 18.94 0.34
C ARG A 289 -3.68 20.21 -0.02
#